data_AF-A0A8J2U9S6-F1
#
_entry.id   AF-A0A8J2U9S6-F1
#
_cell.length_a   1.000
_cell.length_b   1.000
_cell.length_c   1.000
_cell.angle_alpha   90.00
_cell.angle_beta   90.00
_cell.angle_gamma   90.00
#
_symmetry.space_group_name_H-M   'P 1'
#
loop_
_entity.id
_entity.type
_entity.pdbx_description
1 polymer ?
#
loop_
_entity_poly.entity_id
_entity_poly.type
_entity_poly.pdbx_seq_one_letter_code
_entity_poly.pdbx_strand_id
1 'polypeptide(L)'
;MSKKIIACATLVIALFTVTSTFAQDGRMPDTAAMRQRQEAMLAKMKTDLNLTQTQADSVKAIMWEFGAKRRAIFMDPANQGMSREDRMAKMQPLNEAMNARLQAALGADLFKKYQDWQQQNRPQRPNQ
;
A
#
# COMPACT_ATOMS: atom_id res chain seq x y z
N MET A 1 -12.73 3.98 54.95
CA MET A 1 -13.51 2.72 54.83
C MET A 1 -14.94 3.14 54.52
N SER A 2 -15.62 2.75 53.44
CA SER A 2 -15.75 1.42 52.85
C SER A 2 -16.22 1.53 51.38
N LYS A 3 -15.73 0.63 50.52
CA LYS A 3 -16.28 0.38 49.16
C LYS A 3 -17.59 -0.37 49.28
N LYS A 4 -18.62 -0.05 48.48
CA LYS A 4 -19.49 -1.01 47.75
C LYS A 4 -20.09 -0.37 46.48
N ILE A 5 -19.90 -1.08 45.37
CA ILE A 5 -20.51 -0.92 44.05
C ILE A 5 -21.86 -1.65 44.07
N ILE A 6 -22.89 -1.14 43.35
CA ILE A 6 -24.04 -1.81 42.69
C ILE A 6 -24.87 -0.65 42.07
N ALA A 7 -24.81 -0.34 40.76
CA ALA A 7 -25.37 -0.99 39.57
C ALA A 7 -26.76 -0.44 39.15
N CYS A 8 -26.92 -0.30 37.82
CA CYS A 8 -28.16 -0.12 37.04
C CYS A 8 -28.81 1.27 37.05
N ALA A 9 -29.40 1.81 35.99
CA ALA A 9 -29.41 1.52 34.55
C ALA A 9 -30.21 2.68 33.92
N THR A 10 -29.69 3.37 32.91
CA THR A 10 -30.56 4.05 31.93
C THR A 10 -29.87 4.03 30.57
N LEU A 11 -30.23 2.98 29.84
CA LEU A 11 -30.12 2.83 28.42
C LEU A 11 -30.97 3.92 27.74
N VAL A 12 -30.35 4.85 27.01
CA VAL A 12 -31.04 5.60 25.96
C VAL A 12 -30.23 5.44 24.68
N ILE A 13 -30.64 4.44 23.90
CA ILE A 13 -30.23 4.25 22.51
C ILE A 13 -31.01 5.29 21.70
N ALA A 14 -30.34 6.33 21.23
CA ALA A 14 -30.83 7.16 20.14
C ALA A 14 -29.96 6.89 18.91
N LEU A 15 -30.51 6.09 18.01
CA LEU A 15 -29.98 5.74 16.69
C LEU A 15 -30.06 6.95 15.74
N PHE A 16 -28.92 7.33 15.16
CA PHE A 16 -28.78 7.77 13.77
C PHE A 16 -27.28 7.58 13.41
N THR A 17 -26.84 6.38 12.98
CA THR A 17 -26.60 6.03 11.56
C THR A 17 -26.20 7.26 10.73
N VAL A 18 -24.92 7.48 10.39
CA VAL A 18 -24.15 6.65 9.45
C VAL A 18 -22.68 6.59 9.89
N THR A 19 -22.27 5.53 10.58
CA THR A 19 -20.85 5.15 10.53
C THR A 19 -20.64 4.52 9.17
N SER A 20 -19.93 5.19 8.28
CA SER A 20 -19.39 4.60 7.06
C SER A 20 -18.43 3.50 7.47
N THR A 21 -18.99 2.33 7.76
CA THR A 21 -18.29 1.09 7.98
C THR A 21 -17.68 0.71 6.63
N PHE A 22 -16.54 1.32 6.28
CA PHE A 22 -15.59 0.68 5.38
C PHE A 22 -14.90 -0.46 6.14
N ALA A 23 -15.68 -1.38 6.70
CA ALA A 23 -15.18 -2.65 7.16
C ALA A 23 -15.40 -3.64 6.02
N GLN A 24 -14.27 -4.02 5.41
CA GLN A 24 -14.06 -5.35 4.85
C GLN A 24 -14.86 -5.71 3.60
N ASP A 25 -14.49 -5.18 2.44
CA ASP A 25 -14.61 -6.00 1.23
C ASP A 25 -13.53 -5.63 0.20
N GLY A 26 -12.33 -6.15 0.42
CA GLY A 26 -11.16 -5.79 -0.40
C GLY A 26 -9.80 -6.17 0.15
N ARG A 27 -9.76 -6.99 1.20
CA ARG A 27 -8.51 -7.62 1.62
C ARG A 27 -8.11 -8.59 0.51
N MET A 28 -7.09 -8.24 -0.27
CA MET A 28 -6.30 -9.28 -0.95
C MET A 28 -6.03 -10.39 0.08
N PRO A 29 -6.05 -11.67 -0.31
CA PRO A 29 -5.65 -12.74 0.57
C PRO A 29 -4.22 -12.44 1.07
N ASP A 30 -4.09 -11.98 2.31
CA ASP A 30 -2.80 -11.76 2.96
C ASP A 30 -2.23 -13.11 3.37
N THR A 31 -1.92 -13.90 2.34
CA THR A 31 -1.44 -15.26 2.50
C THR A 31 0.03 -15.21 2.88
N ALA A 32 0.47 -16.20 3.65
CA ALA A 32 1.89 -16.40 3.95
C ALA A 32 2.74 -16.40 2.67
N ALA A 33 2.24 -17.00 1.58
CA ALA A 33 2.91 -17.02 0.29
C ALA A 33 3.10 -15.61 -0.31
N MET A 34 2.13 -14.70 -0.19
CA MET A 34 2.29 -13.32 -0.68
C MET A 34 3.30 -12.54 0.16
N ARG A 35 3.28 -12.69 1.48
CA ARG A 35 4.26 -12.05 2.37
C ARG A 35 5.67 -12.54 2.07
N GLN A 36 5.85 -13.85 1.95
CA GLN A 36 7.13 -14.47 1.61
C GLN A 36 7.65 -13.96 0.25
N ARG A 37 6.79 -13.83 -0.77
CA ARG A 37 7.18 -13.24 -2.06
C ARG A 37 7.61 -11.78 -1.94
N GLN A 38 6.91 -10.99 -1.13
CA GLN A 38 7.29 -9.59 -0.88
C GLN A 38 8.63 -9.49 -0.15
N GLU A 39 8.84 -10.32 0.87
CA GLU A 39 10.10 -10.37 1.62
C GLU A 39 11.26 -10.84 0.74
N ALA A 40 11.06 -11.87 -0.08
CA ALA A 40 12.07 -12.34 -1.03
C ALA A 40 12.43 -11.25 -2.06
N MET A 41 11.44 -10.51 -2.55
CA MET A 41 11.66 -9.41 -3.47
C MET A 41 12.43 -8.25 -2.81
N LEU A 42 12.10 -7.90 -1.58
CA LEU A 42 12.84 -6.89 -0.80
C LEU A 42 14.27 -7.33 -0.51
N ALA A 43 14.48 -8.59 -0.12
CA ALA A 43 15.81 -9.15 0.12
C ALA A 43 16.65 -9.12 -1.16
N LYS A 44 16.08 -9.53 -2.29
CA LYS A 44 16.74 -9.47 -3.60
C LYS A 44 17.10 -8.04 -3.98
N MET A 45 16.17 -7.09 -3.86
CA MET A 45 16.40 -5.68 -4.14
C MET A 45 17.53 -5.10 -3.27
N LYS A 46 17.51 -5.42 -1.97
CA LYS A 46 18.56 -4.98 -1.03
C LYS A 46 19.93 -5.48 -1.46
N THR A 47 20.04 -6.76 -1.83
CA THR A 47 21.29 -7.36 -2.29
C THR A 47 21.75 -6.78 -3.63
N ASP A 48 20.89 -6.77 -4.65
CA ASP A 48 21.23 -6.36 -6.02
C ASP A 48 21.64 -4.88 -6.09
N LEU A 49 21.03 -4.03 -5.27
CA LEU A 49 21.29 -2.59 -5.24
C LEU A 49 22.24 -2.17 -4.11
N ASN A 50 22.73 -3.14 -3.31
CA ASN A 50 23.54 -2.90 -2.13
C ASN A 50 22.94 -1.85 -1.18
N LEU A 51 21.63 -1.96 -0.90
CA LEU A 51 20.92 -1.01 -0.05
C LEU A 51 21.33 -1.21 1.42
N THR A 52 21.52 -0.10 2.13
CA THR A 52 21.53 -0.13 3.59
C THR A 52 20.18 -0.60 4.13
N GLN A 53 20.15 -1.05 5.39
CA GLN A 53 18.89 -1.45 6.03
C GLN A 53 17.87 -0.30 6.03
N THR A 54 18.31 0.92 6.39
CA THR A 54 17.46 2.12 6.42
C THR A 54 16.88 2.45 5.04
N GLN A 55 17.66 2.33 3.97
CA GLN A 55 17.18 2.55 2.60
C GLN A 55 16.15 1.48 2.19
N ALA A 56 16.42 0.21 2.49
CA ALA A 56 15.48 -0.88 2.19
C ALA A 56 14.15 -0.71 2.94
N ASP A 57 14.20 -0.33 4.22
CA ASP A 57 13.01 -0.06 5.04
C ASP A 57 12.22 1.14 4.52
N SER A 58 12.93 2.20 4.08
CA SER A 58 12.30 3.38 3.47
C SER A 58 11.58 3.02 2.17
N VAL A 59 12.23 2.26 1.28
CA VAL A 59 11.61 1.80 0.03
C VAL A 59 10.39 0.92 0.34
N LYS A 60 10.49 -0.02 1.28
CA LYS A 60 9.36 -0.88 1.70
C LYS A 60 8.18 -0.04 2.16
N ALA A 61 8.40 0.93 3.04
CA ALA A 61 7.36 1.79 3.58
C ALA A 61 6.68 2.60 2.46
N ILE A 62 7.47 3.20 1.57
CA ILE A 62 6.95 3.97 0.42
C ILE A 62 6.14 3.05 -0.50
N MET A 63 6.64 1.86 -0.85
CA MET A 63 5.93 0.92 -1.73
C MET A 63 4.61 0.45 -1.13
N TRP A 64 4.56 0.20 0.19
CA TRP A 64 3.32 -0.14 0.89
C TRP A 64 2.31 1.00 0.78
N GLU A 65 2.69 2.20 1.19
CA GLU A 65 1.79 3.35 1.24
C GLU A 65 1.15 3.61 -0.14
N PHE A 66 1.97 3.69 -1.18
CA PHE A 66 1.50 3.95 -2.54
C PHE A 66 0.78 2.74 -3.14
N GLY A 67 1.12 1.52 -2.73
CA GLY A 67 0.37 0.31 -3.05
C GLY A 67 -1.07 0.36 -2.51
N ALA A 68 -1.25 0.81 -1.26
CA ALA A 68 -2.57 0.99 -0.67
C ALA A 68 -3.39 2.07 -1.39
N LYS A 69 -2.76 3.21 -1.74
CA LYS A 69 -3.40 4.28 -2.51
C LYS A 69 -3.83 3.82 -3.91
N ARG A 70 -2.97 3.09 -4.62
CA ARG A 70 -3.33 2.47 -5.92
C ARG A 70 -4.54 1.57 -5.77
N ARG A 71 -4.53 0.70 -4.77
CA ARG A 71 -5.64 -0.22 -4.49
C ARG A 71 -6.94 0.54 -4.25
N ALA A 72 -6.93 1.58 -3.43
CA ALA A 72 -8.12 2.38 -3.16
C ALA A 72 -8.74 2.93 -4.46
N ILE A 73 -7.92 3.42 -5.40
CA ILE A 73 -8.40 3.90 -6.70
C ILE A 73 -9.00 2.77 -7.54
N PHE A 74 -8.38 1.59 -7.56
CA PHE A 74 -8.91 0.43 -8.30
C PHE A 74 -10.19 -0.15 -7.70
N MET A 75 -10.36 -0.05 -6.40
CA MET A 75 -11.50 -0.61 -5.67
C MET A 75 -12.69 0.34 -5.55
N ASP A 76 -12.46 1.63 -5.77
CA ASP A 76 -13.50 2.66 -5.74
C ASP A 76 -14.55 2.39 -6.84
N PRO A 77 -15.83 2.19 -6.47
CA PRO A 77 -16.91 1.96 -7.44
C PRO A 77 -17.06 3.05 -8.49
N ALA A 78 -16.74 4.32 -8.15
CA ALA A 78 -16.77 5.43 -9.09
C ALA A 78 -15.74 5.30 -10.22
N ASN A 79 -14.80 4.37 -10.08
CA ASN A 79 -13.71 4.11 -11.01
C ASN A 79 -13.93 2.85 -11.86
N GLN A 80 -15.06 2.16 -11.66
CA GLN A 80 -15.43 1.01 -12.48
C GLN A 80 -15.75 1.45 -13.91
N GLY A 81 -15.34 0.64 -14.89
CA GLY A 81 -15.59 0.93 -16.30
C GLY A 81 -14.71 2.02 -16.94
N MET A 82 -13.79 2.65 -16.19
CA MET A 82 -12.87 3.63 -16.76
C MET A 82 -12.06 3.07 -17.93
N SER A 83 -11.81 3.91 -18.93
CA SER A 83 -10.89 3.59 -20.01
C SER A 83 -9.48 3.31 -19.48
N ARG A 84 -8.61 2.78 -20.33
CA ARG A 84 -7.21 2.55 -19.95
C ARG A 84 -6.50 3.89 -19.75
N GLU A 85 -6.83 4.87 -20.60
CA GLU A 85 -6.28 6.22 -20.62
C GLU A 85 -6.64 6.96 -19.33
N ASP A 86 -7.91 6.92 -18.91
CA ASP A 86 -8.37 7.56 -17.67
C ASP A 86 -7.71 6.92 -16.43
N ARG A 87 -7.58 5.58 -16.45
CA ARG A 87 -6.85 4.86 -15.39
C ARG A 87 -5.39 5.28 -15.34
N MET A 88 -4.73 5.43 -16.48
CA MET A 88 -3.33 5.90 -16.53
C MET A 88 -3.22 7.33 -16.01
N ALA A 89 -4.09 8.24 -16.44
CA ALA A 89 -4.12 9.63 -15.97
C ALA A 89 -4.32 9.72 -14.46
N LYS A 90 -5.19 8.88 -13.88
CA LYS A 90 -5.43 8.83 -12.43
C LYS A 90 -4.27 8.21 -11.64
N MET A 91 -3.51 7.30 -12.25
CA MET A 91 -2.32 6.68 -11.64
C MET A 91 -1.07 7.55 -11.75
N GLN A 92 -0.96 8.37 -12.78
CA GLN A 92 0.22 9.19 -13.05
C GLN A 92 0.67 10.05 -11.85
N PRO A 93 -0.19 10.89 -11.23
CA PRO A 93 0.25 11.73 -10.10
C PRO A 93 0.71 10.88 -8.90
N LEU A 94 0.12 9.70 -8.72
CA LEU A 94 0.51 8.77 -7.67
C LEU A 94 1.89 8.15 -7.94
N ASN A 95 2.19 7.85 -9.20
CA ASN A 95 3.51 7.36 -9.61
C ASN A 95 4.59 8.44 -9.48
N GLU A 96 4.29 9.67 -9.88
CA GLU A 96 5.21 10.82 -9.75
C GLU A 96 5.53 11.10 -8.27
N ALA A 97 4.51 11.13 -7.41
CA ALA A 97 4.71 11.32 -5.97
C ALA A 97 5.49 10.17 -5.32
N MET A 98 5.28 8.92 -5.77
CA MET A 98 6.06 7.77 -5.30
C MET A 98 7.53 7.92 -5.72
N ASN A 99 7.78 8.27 -6.98
CA ASN A 99 9.12 8.46 -7.53
C ASN A 99 9.88 9.57 -6.80
N ALA A 100 9.23 10.71 -6.53
CA ALA A 100 9.82 11.80 -5.76
C ALA A 100 10.25 11.35 -4.35
N ARG A 101 9.41 10.56 -3.67
CA ARG A 101 9.75 10.02 -2.33
C ARG A 101 10.87 8.99 -2.37
N LEU A 102 10.87 8.13 -3.38
CA LEU A 102 11.95 7.15 -3.58
C LEU A 102 13.27 7.86 -3.88
N GLN A 103 13.26 8.88 -4.73
CA GLN A 103 14.44 9.67 -5.04
C GLN A 103 14.98 10.40 -3.80
N ALA A 104 14.10 10.96 -2.96
CA ALA A 104 14.50 11.57 -1.70
C ALA A 104 15.14 10.57 -0.72
N ALA A 105 14.63 9.34 -0.66
CA ALA A 105 15.13 8.30 0.25
C ALA A 105 16.43 7.62 -0.23
N LEU A 106 16.60 7.50 -1.55
CA LEU A 106 17.72 6.77 -2.16
C LEU A 106 18.84 7.70 -2.65
N GLY A 107 18.53 8.96 -2.95
CA GLY A 107 19.40 9.83 -3.74
C GLY A 107 19.30 9.52 -5.25
N ALA A 108 19.78 10.44 -6.08
CA ALA A 108 19.61 10.38 -7.54
C ALA A 108 20.21 9.11 -8.17
N ASP A 109 21.46 8.78 -7.84
CA ASP A 109 22.17 7.64 -8.45
C ASP A 109 21.52 6.29 -8.13
N LEU A 110 21.21 6.09 -6.84
CA LEU A 110 20.61 4.85 -6.38
C LEU A 110 19.13 4.73 -6.82
N PHE A 111 18.43 5.87 -6.93
CA PHE A 111 17.10 5.90 -7.51
C PHE A 111 17.10 5.48 -8.98
N LYS A 112 18.08 5.94 -9.78
CA LYS A 112 18.21 5.49 -11.18
C LYS A 112 18.42 3.97 -11.26
N LYS A 113 19.33 3.43 -10.43
CA LYS A 113 19.57 1.98 -10.35
C LYS A 113 18.32 1.22 -9.93
N TYR A 114 17.56 1.75 -8.98
CA TYR A 114 16.27 1.19 -8.57
C TYR A 114 15.27 1.13 -9.73
N GLN A 115 15.16 2.20 -10.53
CA GLN A 115 14.26 2.23 -11.69
C GLN A 115 14.64 1.15 -12.72
N ASP A 116 15.93 1.02 -13.02
CA ASP A 116 16.43 0.02 -13.97
C ASP A 116 16.19 -1.41 -13.43
N TRP A 117 16.46 -1.62 -12.15
CA TRP A 117 16.18 -2.88 -11.47
C TRP A 117 14.69 -3.23 -11.52
N GLN A 118 13.79 -2.26 -11.30
CA GLN A 118 12.35 -2.50 -11.36
C GLN A 118 11.90 -2.93 -12.77
N GLN A 119 12.47 -2.35 -13.83
CA GLN A 119 12.13 -2.74 -15.20
C GLN A 119 12.57 -4.17 -15.51
N GLN A 120 13.77 -4.55 -15.08
CA GLN A 120 14.33 -5.89 -15.30
C GLN A 120 13.60 -6.98 -14.48
N ASN A 121 13.14 -6.63 -13.27
CA ASN A 121 12.49 -7.56 -12.35
C ASN A 121 10.96 -7.49 -12.41
N ARG A 122 10.40 -6.75 -13.37
CA ARG A 122 8.96 -6.70 -13.56
C ARG A 122 8.47 -8.09 -13.96
N PRO A 123 7.41 -8.62 -13.32
CA PRO A 123 6.83 -9.90 -13.74
C PRO A 123 6.45 -9.81 -15.22
N GLN A 124 7.09 -10.62 -16.05
CA GLN A 124 6.66 -10.86 -17.42
C GLN A 124 5.21 -11.32 -17.33
N ARG A 125 4.27 -10.53 -17.88
CA ARG A 125 2.92 -11.03 -18.07
C ARG A 125 3.05 -12.12 -19.11
N PRO A 126 2.67 -13.39 -18.82
CA PRO A 126 2.55 -14.38 -19.89
C PRO A 126 1.65 -13.76 -20.95
N ASN A 127 2.09 -13.77 -22.22
CA ASN A 127 1.24 -13.36 -23.33
C ASN A 127 -0.08 -14.13 -23.20
N GLN A 128 -1.17 -13.42 -22.92
CA GLN A 128 -2.53 -13.94 -23.04
C GLN A 128 -3.04 -13.59 -24.42
#